data_AF-A0A7V7E0L4-F1
#
_entry.id   AF-A0A7V7E0L4-F1
#
_cell.length_a   1.000
_cell.length_b   1.000
_cell.length_c   1.000
_cell.angle_alpha   90.00
_cell.angle_beta   90.00
_cell.angle_gamma   90.00
#
_symmetry.space_group_name_H-M   'P 1'
#
loop_
_entity.id
_entity.type
_entity.pdbx_description
1 polymer ?
#
loop_
_entity_poly.entity_id
_entity_poly.type
_entity_poly.pdbx_seq_one_letter_code
_entity_poly.pdbx_strand_id
1 'polypeptide(L)'
;MKGDERILGDSDFVLGVLNEQNERMDRRFRLREQGYDIEKTIERVSNLFSLSKQDIINSQRQRVIARSVLCYWGIRELGMSGSALAKMLSIGQSSVSRAFGRGEKLVNDMKLTLLDP
;
A
#
# COMPACT_ATOMS: atom_id res chain seq x y z
N MET A 1 2.77 36.54 4.77
CA MET A 1 1.99 35.58 3.95
C MET A 1 2.89 34.37 3.67
N LYS A 2 2.71 33.29 4.44
CA LYS A 2 3.18 31.90 4.23
C LYS A 2 3.26 31.22 5.60
N GLY A 3 2.25 30.42 5.86
CA GLY A 3 2.12 29.53 7.00
C GLY A 3 0.94 28.67 6.64
N ASP A 4 1.17 27.74 5.72
CA ASP A 4 0.14 26.87 5.16
C ASP A 4 -0.36 25.98 6.30
N GLU A 5 -1.39 26.44 6.99
CA GLU A 5 -2.34 25.56 7.65
C GLU A 5 -2.79 24.56 6.61
N ARG A 6 -2.43 23.28 6.78
CA ARG A 6 -3.27 22.17 6.34
C ARG A 6 -2.74 20.83 6.86
N ILE A 7 -3.44 20.40 7.90
CA ILE A 7 -3.80 19.01 8.21
C ILE A 7 -2.75 18.24 9.02
N LEU A 8 -2.72 18.57 10.33
CA LEU A 8 -2.85 17.55 11.36
C LEU A 8 -4.09 16.70 11.00
N GLY A 9 -3.85 15.56 10.35
CA GLY A 9 -4.80 14.49 10.13
C GLY A 9 -4.25 13.23 10.75
N ASP A 10 -3.81 13.32 12.01
CA ASP A 10 -3.29 12.19 12.79
C ASP A 10 -4.42 11.29 13.32
N SER A 11 -5.69 11.63 13.04
CA SER A 11 -6.87 10.95 13.59
C SER A 11 -7.75 10.21 12.58
N ASP A 12 -7.50 10.32 11.26
CA ASP A 12 -8.27 9.61 10.23
C ASP A 12 -7.65 8.27 9.80
N PHE A 13 -6.55 7.83 10.45
CA PHE A 13 -5.95 6.52 10.15
C PHE A 13 -6.74 5.35 10.76
N VAL A 14 -7.78 5.62 11.54
CA VAL A 14 -8.71 4.62 12.05
C VAL A 14 -10.02 4.82 11.30
N LEU A 15 -10.32 3.97 10.31
CA LEU A 15 -11.68 3.56 9.85
C LEU A 15 -11.69 3.03 8.40
N GLY A 16 -10.89 2.00 8.12
CA GLY A 16 -11.04 1.22 6.87
C GLY A 16 -10.74 -0.27 7.02
N VAL A 17 -10.57 -0.76 8.26
CA VAL A 17 -10.11 -2.13 8.55
C VAL A 17 -11.16 -2.93 9.32
N LEU A 18 -12.42 -2.50 9.35
CA LEU A 18 -13.50 -3.27 9.96
C LEU A 18 -14.57 -3.65 8.94
N ASN A 19 -14.25 -4.65 8.11
CA ASN A 19 -15.24 -5.67 7.74
C ASN A 19 -14.52 -6.88 7.14
N GLU A 20 -15.03 -8.07 7.51
CA GLU A 20 -14.57 -9.44 7.17
C GLU A 20 -13.37 -9.95 7.97
N GLN A 21 -13.63 -10.36 9.21
CA GLN A 21 -12.62 -10.97 10.11
C GLN A 21 -12.20 -12.38 9.66
N ASN A 22 -13.11 -13.20 9.10
CA ASN A 22 -12.78 -14.57 8.69
C ASN A 22 -12.02 -14.64 7.36
N GLU A 23 -12.47 -13.96 6.29
CA GLU A 23 -11.79 -14.03 4.99
C GLU A 23 -10.36 -13.44 5.03
N ARG A 24 -10.15 -12.38 5.82
CA ARG A 24 -8.83 -11.78 5.99
C ARG A 24 -7.88 -12.69 6.74
N MET A 25 -8.35 -13.45 7.72
CA MET A 25 -7.49 -14.37 8.47
C MET A 25 -7.01 -15.50 7.57
N ASP A 26 -7.90 -16.10 6.77
CA ASP A 26 -7.55 -17.15 5.82
C ASP A 26 -6.64 -16.64 4.70
N ARG A 27 -6.88 -15.44 4.15
CA ARG A 27 -5.99 -14.83 3.15
C ARG A 27 -4.60 -14.55 3.74
N ARG A 28 -4.51 -13.99 4.95
CA ARG A 28 -3.23 -13.71 5.61
C ARG A 28 -2.45 -14.97 5.92
N PHE A 29 -3.12 -16.04 6.36
CA PHE A 29 -2.48 -17.32 6.63
C PHE A 29 -1.97 -17.95 5.31
N ARG A 30 -2.80 -17.98 4.26
CA ARG A 30 -2.39 -18.46 2.92
C ARG A 30 -1.21 -17.67 2.33
N LEU A 31 -1.23 -16.34 2.43
CA LEU A 31 -0.13 -15.48 1.96
C LEU A 31 1.17 -15.78 2.71
N ARG A 32 1.10 -15.93 4.04
CA ARG A 32 2.28 -16.26 4.86
C ARG A 32 2.80 -17.67 4.56
N GLU A 33 1.94 -18.66 4.36
CA GLU A 33 2.33 -20.02 3.96
C GLU A 33 2.93 -20.09 2.55
N GLN A 34 2.47 -19.23 1.63
CA GLN A 34 3.02 -19.10 0.27
C GLN A 34 4.28 -18.21 0.22
N GLY A 35 4.76 -17.72 1.38
CA GLY A 35 5.92 -16.86 1.49
C GLY A 35 5.73 -15.48 0.86
N TYR A 36 4.49 -15.00 0.71
CA TYR A 36 4.18 -13.63 0.30
C TYR A 36 4.42 -12.69 1.47
N ASP A 37 5.62 -12.12 1.48
CA ASP A 37 6.02 -11.04 2.35
C ASP A 37 6.02 -9.70 1.61
N ILE A 38 6.52 -8.67 2.29
CA ILE A 38 6.61 -7.33 1.73
C ILE A 38 7.57 -7.27 0.54
N GLU A 39 8.59 -8.14 0.48
CA GLU A 39 9.55 -8.17 -0.62
C GLU A 39 8.92 -8.74 -1.88
N LYS A 40 8.16 -9.83 -1.78
CA LYS A 40 7.36 -10.36 -2.91
C LYS A 40 6.32 -9.35 -3.38
N THR A 41 5.71 -8.60 -2.46
CA THR A 41 4.75 -7.55 -2.82
C THR A 41 5.43 -6.42 -3.61
N ILE A 42 6.63 -5.99 -3.18
CA ILE A 42 7.43 -5.00 -3.90
C ILE A 42 7.82 -5.53 -5.29
N GLU A 43 8.25 -6.78 -5.38
CA GLU A 43 8.59 -7.42 -6.65
C GLU A 43 7.39 -7.49 -7.61
N ARG A 44 6.22 -7.87 -7.12
CA ARG A 44 4.99 -7.89 -7.91
C ARG A 44 4.63 -6.51 -8.44
N VAL A 45 4.67 -5.48 -7.59
CA VAL A 45 4.44 -4.09 -8.00
C VAL A 45 5.48 -3.66 -9.04
N SER A 46 6.75 -4.01 -8.84
CA SER A 46 7.83 -3.77 -9.81
C SER A 46 7.52 -4.35 -11.18
N ASN A 47 7.10 -5.62 -11.23
CA ASN A 47 6.75 -6.31 -12.46
C ASN A 47 5.54 -5.67 -13.16
N LEU A 48 4.48 -5.37 -12.42
CA LEU A 48 3.25 -4.76 -12.97
C LEU A 48 3.47 -3.41 -13.62
N PHE A 49 4.36 -2.59 -13.05
CA PHE A 49 4.63 -1.25 -13.57
C PHE A 49 5.92 -1.17 -14.40
N SER A 50 6.59 -2.32 -14.66
CA SER A 50 7.89 -2.38 -15.33
C SER A 50 8.92 -1.42 -14.72
N LEU A 51 8.93 -1.32 -13.39
CA LEU A 51 9.83 -0.47 -12.62
C LEU A 51 10.84 -1.32 -11.87
N SER A 52 12.11 -0.90 -11.85
CA SER A 52 13.04 -1.48 -10.89
C SER A 52 12.60 -1.16 -9.46
N LYS A 53 12.99 -2.00 -8.48
CA LYS A 53 12.70 -1.74 -7.06
C LYS A 53 13.20 -0.35 -6.62
N GLN A 54 14.29 0.14 -7.23
CA GLN A 54 14.86 1.46 -7.01
C GLN A 54 14.08 2.58 -7.73
N ASP A 55 13.40 2.29 -8.84
CA ASP A 55 12.58 3.26 -9.57
C ASP A 55 11.20 3.46 -8.95
N ILE A 56 10.66 2.43 -8.28
CA ILE A 56 9.57 2.60 -7.30
C ILE A 56 9.99 3.63 -6.23
N ILE A 57 11.29 3.77 -6.00
CA ILE A 57 11.87 4.74 -5.09
C ILE A 57 12.25 6.05 -5.81
N ASN A 58 12.45 6.11 -7.14
CA ASN A 58 13.07 7.25 -7.84
C ASN A 58 12.25 7.97 -8.95
N SER A 59 11.29 7.35 -9.67
CA SER A 59 10.53 7.99 -10.78
C SER A 59 9.27 8.73 -10.32
N GLN A 60 9.19 10.08 -10.36
CA GLN A 60 8.13 10.84 -9.63
C GLN A 60 6.67 10.41 -9.88
N ARG A 61 6.23 10.19 -11.13
CA ARG A 61 4.83 9.86 -11.44
C ARG A 61 4.52 8.37 -11.26
N GLN A 62 5.39 7.49 -11.75
CA GLN A 62 5.18 6.04 -11.65
C GLN A 62 5.37 5.54 -10.20
N ARG A 63 6.26 6.18 -9.43
CA ARG A 63 6.40 6.03 -7.96
C ARG A 63 5.08 6.25 -7.23
N VAL A 64 4.28 7.25 -7.62
CA VAL A 64 3.01 7.53 -6.93
C VAL A 64 2.02 6.39 -7.15
N ILE A 65 1.92 5.86 -8.38
CA ILE A 65 1.02 4.74 -8.73
C ILE A 65 1.48 3.46 -7.99
N ALA A 66 2.75 3.09 -8.17
CA ALA A 66 3.34 1.91 -7.55
C ALA A 66 3.23 1.93 -6.01
N ARG A 67 3.56 3.06 -5.37
CA ARG A 67 3.42 3.21 -3.90
C ARG A 67 1.98 3.20 -3.44
N SER A 68 1.05 3.69 -4.25
CA SER A 68 -0.37 3.64 -3.90
C SER A 68 -0.86 2.20 -3.85
N VAL A 69 -0.53 1.39 -4.86
CA VAL A 69 -0.85 -0.06 -4.89
C VAL A 69 -0.15 -0.81 -3.75
N LEU A 70 1.15 -0.55 -3.52
CA LEU A 70 1.90 -1.15 -2.42
C LEU A 70 1.30 -0.83 -1.04
N CYS A 71 0.91 0.42 -0.79
CA CYS A 71 0.27 0.81 0.46
C CYS A 71 -1.09 0.13 0.64
N TYR A 72 -1.87 0.01 -0.44
CA TYR A 72 -3.15 -0.70 -0.40
C TYR A 72 -2.96 -2.17 -0.04
N TRP A 73 -2.10 -2.90 -0.75
CA TRP A 73 -1.85 -4.33 -0.48
C TRP A 73 -1.16 -4.57 0.87
N GLY A 74 -0.20 -3.74 1.24
CA GLY A 74 0.48 -3.85 2.54
C GLY A 74 -0.52 -3.75 3.70
N ILE A 75 -1.49 -2.84 3.63
CA ILE A 75 -2.52 -2.69 4.68
C ILE A 75 -3.63 -3.74 4.52
N ARG A 76 -4.19 -3.92 3.32
CA ARG A 76 -5.37 -4.75 3.09
C ARG A 76 -5.07 -6.25 3.12
N GLU A 77 -4.00 -6.66 2.45
CA GLU A 77 -3.65 -8.07 2.23
C GLU A 77 -2.66 -8.59 3.27
N LEU A 78 -1.60 -7.82 3.55
CA LEU A 78 -0.58 -8.23 4.53
C LEU A 78 -0.95 -7.82 5.98
N GLY A 79 -1.88 -6.87 6.14
CA GLY A 79 -2.29 -6.34 7.43
C GLY A 79 -1.17 -5.61 8.18
N MET A 80 -0.29 -4.93 7.45
CA MET A 80 0.71 -4.00 8.00
C MET A 80 0.02 -2.75 8.53
N SER A 81 0.62 -2.11 9.53
CA SER A 81 0.19 -0.77 9.95
C SER A 81 0.67 0.29 8.96
N GLY A 82 -0.08 1.40 8.88
CA GLY A 82 0.34 2.56 8.09
C GLY A 82 1.65 3.17 8.58
N SER A 83 1.93 3.09 9.89
CA SER A 83 3.20 3.51 10.49
C SER A 83 4.39 2.64 10.05
N ALA A 84 4.21 1.31 9.93
CA ALA A 84 5.25 0.42 9.42
C ALA A 84 5.58 0.72 7.95
N LEU A 85 4.55 0.94 7.12
CA LEU A 85 4.73 1.32 5.72
C LEU A 85 5.34 2.72 5.56
N ALA A 86 4.95 3.68 6.40
CA ALA A 86 5.52 5.03 6.41
C ALA A 86 7.04 4.98 6.66
N LYS A 87 7.46 4.20 7.67
CA LYS A 87 8.87 3.98 7.99
C LYS A 87 9.63 3.30 6.84
N MET A 88 9.05 2.25 6.27
CA MET A 88 9.65 1.50 5.17
C MET A 88 9.85 2.35 3.90
N LEU A 89 8.87 3.20 3.59
CA LEU A 89 8.90 4.05 2.40
C LEU A 89 9.60 5.40 2.62
N SER A 90 10.04 5.68 3.86
CA SER A 90 10.59 6.97 4.28
C SER A 90 9.68 8.15 3.91
N ILE A 91 8.37 8.02 4.15
CA ILE A 91 7.35 9.06 3.92
C ILE A 91 6.48 9.27 5.17
N GLY A 92 5.79 10.41 5.25
CA GLY A 92 4.85 10.67 6.34
C GLY A 92 3.58 9.82 6.28
N GLN A 93 2.95 9.56 7.43
CA GLN A 93 1.72 8.76 7.53
C GLN A 93 0.55 9.32 6.70
N SER A 94 0.42 10.65 6.62
CA SER A 94 -0.57 11.32 5.76
C SER A 94 -0.36 11.01 4.27
N SER A 95 0.89 10.77 3.85
CA SER A 95 1.19 10.34 2.48
C SER A 95 0.84 8.87 2.25
N VAL A 96 0.98 8.02 3.27
CA VAL A 96 0.50 6.62 3.24
C VAL A 96 -1.01 6.57 3.14
N SER A 97 -1.76 7.34 3.94
CA SER A 97 -3.23 7.39 3.90
C SER A 97 -3.74 7.80 2.50
N ARG A 98 -3.19 8.88 1.94
CA ARG A 98 -3.52 9.29 0.55
C ARG A 98 -3.15 8.24 -0.49
N ALA A 99 -2.02 7.55 -0.30
CA ALA A 99 -1.59 6.48 -1.19
C ALA A 99 -2.50 5.25 -1.10
N PHE A 100 -2.96 4.88 0.09
CA PHE A 100 -3.92 3.79 0.31
C PHE A 100 -5.22 4.02 -0.45
N GLY A 101 -5.87 5.18 -0.27
CA GLY A 101 -7.14 5.49 -0.94
C GLY A 101 -7.00 5.59 -2.46
N ARG A 102 -5.86 6.06 -2.99
CA ARG A 102 -5.58 5.98 -4.43
C ARG A 102 -5.31 4.55 -4.90
N GLY A 103 -4.63 3.76 -4.08
CA GLY A 103 -4.25 2.38 -4.38
C GLY A 103 -5.47 1.48 -4.55
N GLU A 104 -6.47 1.64 -3.69
CA GLU A 104 -7.75 0.95 -3.81
C GLU A 104 -8.41 1.20 -5.17
N LYS A 105 -8.49 2.47 -5.59
CA LYS A 105 -9.04 2.83 -6.91
C LYS A 105 -8.24 2.20 -8.04
N LEU A 106 -6.92 2.33 -8.01
CA LEU A 106 -6.03 1.77 -9.03
C LEU A 106 -6.18 0.24 -9.16
N VAL A 107 -6.23 -0.48 -8.03
CA VAL A 107 -6.43 -1.93 -8.00
C VAL A 107 -7.78 -2.32 -8.61
N ASN A 108 -8.85 -1.60 -8.26
CA ASN A 108 -10.19 -1.87 -8.79
C ASN A 108 -10.34 -1.53 -10.27
N ASP A 109 -9.74 -0.42 -10.71
CA ASP A 109 -9.81 0.07 -12.09
C ASP A 109 -8.99 -0.80 -13.04
N MET A 110 -7.77 -1.17 -12.62
CA MET A 110 -6.84 -1.98 -13.42
C MET A 110 -6.99 -3.49 -13.20
N LYS A 111 -7.93 -3.91 -12.35
CA LYS A 111 -8.18 -5.33 -11.98
C LYS A 111 -6.91 -6.05 -11.52
N LEU A 112 -6.10 -5.36 -10.71
CA LEU A 112 -4.84 -5.90 -10.22
C LEU A 112 -5.09 -6.91 -9.10
N THR A 113 -4.37 -8.02 -9.11
CA THR A 113 -4.37 -8.99 -8.01
C THR A 113 -2.96 -9.14 -7.45
N LEU A 114 -2.87 -9.28 -6.12
CA LEU A 114 -1.62 -9.59 -5.44
C LEU A 114 -1.24 -11.05 -5.64
N LEU A 115 -2.23 -11.94 -5.60
CA LEU A 115 -2.09 -13.35 -5.93
C LEU A 115 -2.26 -13.51 -7.44
N ASP A 116 -1.25 -14.06 -8.11
CA ASP A 116 -1.47 -14.62 -9.45
C ASP A 116 -2.38 -15.86 -9.30
N PRO A 117 -3.40 -16.01 -10.17
CA PRO A 117 -4.25 -17.20 -10.19
C PRO A 117 -3.47 -18.47 -10.58
#